data_AF-A0A0N9MNU7-F1
#
_entry.id   AF-A0A0N9MNU7-F1
#
_cell.length_a   1.000
_cell.length_b   1.000
_cell.length_c   1.000
_cell.angle_alpha   90.00
_cell.angle_beta   90.00
_cell.angle_gamma   90.00
#
_symmetry.space_group_name_H-M   'P 1'
#
loop_
_entity.id
_entity.type
_entity.pdbx_description
1 polymer ?
#
loop_
_entity_poly.entity_id
_entity_poly.type
_entity_poly.pdbx_seq_one_letter_code
_entity_poly.pdbx_strand_id
1 'polypeptide(L)'
;MLDGEGTQETSGFDVPILTSPHGPAHGPQASVLAMSAPVAAKLGLHWNSPEVPGGGVQVTVEEKLHLAREWQVNSADSWLHVTDGLIRGERIRSKPAETALDIRDEELEKRGSAYLDLDDWVAAVYAHGERSGWTEENTDLVVRLAVKSYYVEEQLANDGLLPPGERLVTMFAHDLVSAAYLVHAGARMGFADPNTVSQMINALGHNASGITSYRTWASFGAAYVAASSVLFGGYPTDSHYVEPAHTVKALLANPMSPWANIPFPGRN
;
A
#
# COMPACT_ATOMS: atom_id res chain seq x y z
N MET A 1 -41.43 13.45 6.38
CA MET A 1 -40.89 14.80 6.60
C MET A 1 -39.59 14.55 7.36
N LEU A 2 -38.56 14.05 6.64
CA LEU A 2 -37.49 14.83 5.99
C LEU A 2 -36.74 15.59 7.10
N ASP A 3 -35.50 15.25 7.42
CA ASP A 3 -34.36 15.33 6.51
C ASP A 3 -33.32 14.23 6.72
N GLY A 4 -32.86 13.67 5.59
CA GLY A 4 -31.64 12.89 5.52
C GLY A 4 -30.45 13.83 5.53
N GLU A 5 -29.48 13.54 6.39
CA GLU A 5 -28.14 14.10 6.27
C GLU A 5 -27.51 13.48 5.02
N GLY A 6 -27.50 14.27 3.96
CA GLY A 6 -26.80 13.95 2.73
C GLY A 6 -25.33 13.74 3.03
N THR A 7 -24.87 12.52 2.83
CA THR A 7 -23.50 12.22 2.44
C THR A 7 -23.16 13.21 1.33
N GLN A 8 -22.26 14.16 1.62
CA GLN A 8 -21.70 14.99 0.56
C GLN A 8 -21.02 14.05 -0.42
N GLU A 9 -21.66 13.83 -1.56
CA GLU A 9 -21.00 13.43 -2.78
C GLU A 9 -19.85 14.43 -2.98
N THR A 10 -18.63 13.98 -2.69
CA THR A 10 -17.44 14.71 -3.08
C THR A 10 -17.40 14.70 -4.60
N SER A 11 -17.93 15.78 -5.17
CA SER A 11 -17.80 16.15 -6.58
C SER A 11 -16.38 15.85 -7.07
N GLY A 12 -16.26 15.30 -8.29
CA GLY A 12 -15.02 14.86 -8.93
C GLY A 12 -13.94 15.93 -9.06
N PHE A 13 -13.30 16.27 -7.95
CA PHE A 13 -12.02 16.95 -7.91
C PHE A 13 -10.94 15.91 -8.13
N ASP A 14 -10.13 16.12 -9.17
CA ASP A 14 -8.92 15.35 -9.43
C ASP A 14 -8.10 15.22 -8.16
N VAL A 15 -7.57 14.02 -7.91
CA VAL A 15 -6.71 13.73 -6.76
C VAL A 15 -5.48 14.65 -6.84
N PRO A 16 -5.28 15.59 -5.90
CA PRO A 16 -4.22 16.59 -6.01
C PRO A 16 -2.85 15.95 -5.79
N ILE A 17 -2.02 15.94 -6.84
CA ILE A 17 -0.65 15.44 -6.77
C ILE A 17 0.30 16.63 -6.66
N LEU A 18 0.83 16.85 -5.45
CA LEU A 18 1.64 18.02 -5.13
C LEU A 18 3.13 17.66 -5.04
N THR A 19 3.97 18.41 -5.74
CA THR A 19 5.43 18.25 -5.73
C THR A 19 6.07 19.51 -5.18
N SER A 20 6.87 19.39 -4.11
CA SER A 20 7.66 20.51 -3.59
C SER A 20 8.84 20.80 -4.52
N PRO A 21 9.14 22.07 -4.82
CA PRO A 21 10.35 22.44 -5.55
C PRO A 21 11.64 22.26 -4.74
N HIS A 22 11.54 22.08 -3.41
CA HIS A 22 12.69 21.91 -2.51
C HIS A 22 12.98 20.44 -2.17
N GLY A 23 12.10 19.52 -2.56
CA GLY A 23 12.30 18.08 -2.39
C GLY A 23 12.95 17.43 -3.61
N PRO A 24 13.57 16.24 -3.47
CA PRO A 24 14.10 15.50 -4.61
C PRO A 24 12.98 15.10 -5.58
N ALA A 25 13.07 15.56 -6.83
CA ALA A 25 12.12 15.21 -7.90
C ALA A 25 12.60 14.07 -8.81
N HIS A 26 13.88 13.68 -8.72
CA HIS A 26 14.49 12.65 -9.53
C HIS A 26 15.50 11.81 -8.74
N GLY A 27 15.87 10.66 -9.29
CA GLY A 27 16.88 9.77 -8.73
C GLY A 27 16.36 8.82 -7.63
N PRO A 28 17.23 7.99 -7.04
CA PRO A 28 16.82 6.88 -6.18
C PRO A 28 16.02 7.31 -4.94
N GLN A 29 16.38 8.44 -4.32
CA GLN A 29 15.63 8.97 -3.18
C GLN A 29 14.20 9.37 -3.59
N ALA A 30 14.03 10.05 -4.73
CA ALA A 30 12.72 10.43 -5.24
C ALA A 30 11.87 9.20 -5.56
N SER A 31 12.44 8.14 -6.14
CA SER A 31 11.74 6.87 -6.38
C SER A 31 11.17 6.27 -5.09
N VAL A 32 11.92 6.30 -3.98
CA VAL A 32 11.44 5.77 -2.69
C VAL A 32 10.33 6.65 -2.12
N LEU A 33 10.51 7.96 -2.14
CA LEU A 33 9.52 8.90 -1.62
C LEU A 33 8.21 8.87 -2.41
N ALA A 34 8.28 8.62 -3.73
CA ALA A 34 7.13 8.44 -4.60
C ALA A 34 6.20 7.30 -4.16
N MET A 35 6.67 6.31 -3.38
CA MET A 35 5.79 5.28 -2.81
C MET A 35 4.75 5.88 -1.86
N SER A 36 5.03 7.01 -1.21
CA SER A 36 4.08 7.68 -0.31
C SER A 36 2.95 8.43 -1.05
N ALA A 37 3.06 8.58 -2.38
CA ALA A 37 2.17 9.44 -3.15
C ALA A 37 0.66 9.17 -2.95
N PRO A 38 0.17 7.92 -2.80
CA PRO A 38 -1.24 7.69 -2.53
C PRO A 38 -1.73 8.34 -1.22
N VAL A 39 -0.94 8.23 -0.15
CA VAL A 39 -1.28 8.82 1.15
C VAL A 39 -1.07 10.35 1.11
N ALA A 40 0.02 10.81 0.49
CA ALA A 40 0.30 12.24 0.36
C ALA A 40 -0.82 12.96 -0.41
N ALA A 41 -1.30 12.38 -1.50
CA ALA A 41 -2.37 12.98 -2.30
C ALA A 41 -3.70 13.03 -1.53
N LYS A 42 -4.05 11.96 -0.79
CA LYS A 42 -5.24 11.94 0.09
C LYS A 42 -5.20 13.02 1.16
N LEU A 43 -4.01 13.32 1.68
CA LEU A 43 -3.81 14.32 2.74
C LEU A 43 -3.48 15.73 2.21
N GLY A 44 -3.40 15.92 0.89
CA GLY A 44 -3.02 17.20 0.29
C GLY A 44 -1.59 17.63 0.66
N LEU A 45 -0.65 16.69 0.71
CA LEU A 45 0.75 16.91 1.07
C LEU A 45 1.68 16.75 -0.13
N HIS A 46 2.90 17.28 -0.03
CA HIS A 46 3.95 16.97 -0.99
C HIS A 46 4.41 15.52 -0.86
N TRP A 47 4.50 14.78 -1.96
CA TRP A 47 5.02 13.41 -1.93
C TRP A 47 6.53 13.36 -1.71
N ASN A 48 7.27 14.41 -2.11
CA ASN A 48 8.73 14.46 -2.12
C ASN A 48 9.35 15.31 -1.00
N SER A 49 8.57 15.88 -0.09
CA SER A 49 9.09 16.76 0.94
C SER A 49 8.29 16.64 2.23
N PRO A 50 8.94 16.80 3.40
CA PRO A 50 8.21 17.00 4.64
C PRO A 50 7.48 18.35 4.67
N GLU A 51 7.83 19.35 3.87
CA GLU A 51 7.12 20.65 3.88
C GLU A 51 5.64 20.51 3.50
N VAL A 52 4.76 21.29 4.15
CA VAL A 52 3.34 21.37 3.76
C VAL A 52 3.13 22.40 2.63
N PRO A 53 2.14 22.21 1.74
CA PRO A 53 1.80 23.22 0.73
C PRO A 53 1.45 24.58 1.37
N GLY A 54 1.86 25.67 0.75
CA GLY A 54 1.72 27.02 1.30
C GLY A 54 2.87 27.48 2.20
N GLY A 55 3.84 26.60 2.49
CA GLY A 55 5.10 26.92 3.16
C GLY A 55 5.11 26.58 4.65
N GLY A 56 6.21 25.96 5.09
CA GLY A 56 6.49 25.65 6.49
C GLY A 56 6.38 24.18 6.87
N VAL A 57 6.59 23.93 8.16
CA VAL A 57 6.51 22.61 8.81
C VAL A 57 5.52 22.69 9.99
N GLN A 58 4.43 23.44 9.82
CA GLN A 58 3.46 23.60 10.89
C GLN A 58 2.63 22.32 11.04
N VAL A 59 3.03 21.52 12.02
CA VAL A 59 2.25 20.38 12.47
C VAL A 59 0.94 20.88 13.07
N THR A 60 -0.17 20.47 12.47
CA THR A 60 -1.50 20.79 12.98
C THR A 60 -1.89 19.82 14.10
N VAL A 61 -2.82 20.23 14.97
CA VAL A 61 -3.42 19.31 15.96
C VAL A 61 -4.09 18.12 15.26
N GLU A 62 -4.68 18.37 14.08
CA GLU A 62 -5.31 17.35 13.24
C GLU A 62 -4.31 16.30 12.75
N GLU A 63 -3.12 16.70 12.27
CA GLU A 63 -2.08 15.76 11.87
C GLU A 63 -1.61 14.89 13.04
N LYS A 64 -1.42 15.49 14.23
CA LYS A 64 -1.08 14.73 15.45
C LYS A 64 -2.16 13.71 15.80
N LEU A 65 -3.43 14.12 15.75
CA LEU A 65 -4.55 13.23 16.04
C LEU A 65 -4.68 12.12 14.98
N HIS A 66 -4.43 12.42 13.72
CA HIS A 66 -4.43 11.44 12.64
C HIS A 66 -3.31 10.41 12.84
N LEU A 67 -2.08 10.86 13.11
CA LEU A 67 -0.95 9.98 13.43
C LEU A 67 -1.21 9.07 14.63
N ALA A 68 -1.80 9.63 15.69
CA ALA A 68 -2.16 8.87 16.89
C ALA A 68 -3.29 7.87 16.64
N ARG A 69 -4.30 8.20 15.82
CA ARG A 69 -5.44 7.30 15.56
C ARG A 69 -5.07 6.17 14.61
N GLU A 70 -4.48 6.50 13.47
CA GLU A 70 -4.23 5.54 12.38
C GLU A 70 -3.02 4.65 12.63
N TRP A 71 -1.95 5.20 13.22
CA TRP A 71 -0.68 4.49 13.41
C TRP A 71 -0.24 4.38 14.87
N GLN A 72 -1.01 4.91 15.83
CA GLN A 72 -0.65 4.92 17.25
C GLN A 72 0.67 5.67 17.55
N VAL A 73 1.00 6.65 16.70
CA VAL A 73 2.22 7.45 16.81
C VAL A 73 1.95 8.72 17.63
N ASN A 74 2.60 8.85 18.78
CA ASN A 74 2.45 9.99 19.70
C ASN A 74 3.79 10.53 20.24
N SER A 75 4.91 9.92 19.84
CA SER A 75 6.27 10.24 20.29
C SER A 75 7.31 9.83 19.24
N ALA A 76 8.56 10.27 19.40
CA ALA A 76 9.66 9.82 18.54
C ALA A 76 9.90 8.30 18.63
N ASP A 77 9.78 7.73 19.83
CA ASP A 77 9.96 6.29 20.04
C ASP A 77 8.85 5.46 19.37
N SER A 78 7.59 5.86 19.53
CA SER A 78 6.46 5.17 18.87
C SER A 78 6.52 5.31 17.35
N TRP A 79 6.93 6.48 16.86
CA TRP A 79 7.18 6.71 15.44
C TRP A 79 8.28 5.79 14.89
N LEU A 80 9.43 5.71 15.56
CA LEU A 80 10.55 4.89 15.13
C LEU A 80 10.14 3.42 15.10
N HIS A 81 9.50 2.94 16.16
CA HIS A 81 9.04 1.55 16.28
C HIS A 81 8.06 1.17 15.16
N VAL A 82 7.02 1.99 14.95
CA VAL A 82 6.01 1.71 13.92
C VAL A 82 6.60 1.81 12.51
N THR A 83 7.43 2.82 12.24
CA THR A 83 8.03 3.00 10.92
C THR A 83 8.99 1.87 10.59
N ASP A 84 9.88 1.47 11.51
CA ASP A 84 10.79 0.32 11.33
C ASP A 84 10.03 -1.00 11.12
N GLY A 85 8.97 -1.25 11.90
CA GLY A 85 8.14 -2.45 11.73
C GLY A 85 7.44 -2.51 10.37
N LEU A 86 6.92 -1.38 9.88
CA LEU A 86 6.35 -1.28 8.53
C LEU A 86 7.42 -1.46 7.45
N ILE A 87 8.62 -0.89 7.62
CA ILE A 87 9.74 -1.11 6.70
C ILE A 87 10.05 -2.61 6.59
N ARG A 88 9.96 -3.36 7.69
CA ARG A 88 10.17 -4.82 7.71
C ARG A 88 8.96 -5.65 7.25
N GLY A 89 7.80 -5.02 7.10
CA GLY A 89 6.56 -5.68 6.70
C GLY A 89 5.85 -6.43 7.81
N GLU A 90 6.09 -6.07 9.07
CA GLU A 90 5.56 -6.79 10.23
C GLU A 90 4.03 -6.77 10.29
N ARG A 91 3.39 -5.73 9.75
CA ARG A 91 1.92 -5.59 9.73
C ARG A 91 1.28 -6.45 8.64
N ILE A 92 1.97 -6.72 7.53
CA ILE A 92 1.43 -7.48 6.41
C ILE A 92 1.88 -8.95 6.41
N ARG A 93 3.17 -9.23 6.56
CA ARG A 93 3.76 -10.57 6.35
C ARG A 93 3.21 -11.65 7.27
N SER A 94 2.64 -11.27 8.41
CA SER A 94 2.01 -12.17 9.39
C SER A 94 0.52 -12.40 9.15
N LYS A 95 -0.07 -11.78 8.11
CA LYS A 95 -1.51 -11.85 7.86
C LYS A 95 -1.86 -13.16 7.14
N PRO A 96 -3.00 -13.79 7.50
CA PRO A 96 -3.44 -15.01 6.81
C PRO A 96 -3.72 -14.80 5.31
N ALA A 97 -3.90 -13.56 4.85
CA ALA A 97 -3.97 -13.22 3.43
C ALA A 97 -2.64 -13.46 2.71
N GLU A 98 -1.49 -13.11 3.31
CA GLU A 98 -0.17 -13.41 2.73
C GLU A 98 0.02 -14.93 2.67
N THR A 99 -0.38 -15.66 3.72
CA THR A 99 -0.33 -17.12 3.71
C THR A 99 -1.18 -17.71 2.58
N ALA A 100 -2.35 -17.15 2.29
CA ALA A 100 -3.16 -17.58 1.15
C ALA A 100 -2.43 -17.38 -0.19
N LEU A 101 -1.77 -16.23 -0.38
CA LEU A 101 -0.97 -15.93 -1.58
C LEU A 101 0.24 -16.85 -1.71
N ASP A 102 0.97 -17.10 -0.62
CA ASP A 102 2.10 -18.02 -0.58
C ASP A 102 1.68 -19.44 -0.98
N ILE A 103 0.55 -19.94 -0.43
CA ILE A 103 0.00 -21.25 -0.80
C ILE A 103 -0.32 -21.33 -2.29
N ARG A 104 -0.89 -20.26 -2.86
CA ARG A 104 -1.17 -20.22 -4.30
C ARG A 104 0.10 -20.27 -5.12
N ASP A 105 1.10 -19.47 -4.78
CA ASP A 105 2.35 -19.42 -5.52
C ASP A 105 3.10 -20.75 -5.48
N GLU A 106 3.13 -21.41 -4.32
CA GLU A 106 3.65 -22.76 -4.19
C GLU A 106 2.90 -23.77 -5.08
N GLU A 107 1.57 -23.68 -5.13
CA GLU A 107 0.74 -24.61 -5.90
C GLU A 107 0.91 -24.40 -7.41
N LEU A 108 0.99 -23.14 -7.86
CA LEU A 108 1.30 -22.78 -9.23
C LEU A 108 2.67 -23.31 -9.66
N GLU A 109 3.69 -23.18 -8.79
CA GLU A 109 5.03 -23.71 -9.04
C GLU A 109 5.02 -25.23 -9.15
N LYS A 110 4.36 -25.93 -8.23
CA LYS A 110 4.23 -27.41 -8.25
C LYS A 110 3.55 -27.91 -9.52
N ARG A 111 2.54 -27.20 -10.01
CA ARG A 111 1.78 -27.57 -11.21
C ARG A 111 2.45 -27.11 -12.51
N GLY A 112 3.41 -26.19 -12.45
CA GLY A 112 3.94 -25.50 -13.63
C GLY A 112 2.86 -24.69 -14.36
N SER A 113 1.86 -24.18 -13.63
CA SER A 113 0.73 -23.43 -14.19
C SER A 113 0.93 -21.93 -13.99
N ALA A 114 0.38 -21.12 -14.89
CA ALA A 114 0.31 -19.67 -14.73
C ALA A 114 -0.95 -19.20 -13.98
N TYR A 115 -1.95 -20.09 -13.83
CA TYR A 115 -3.26 -19.78 -13.28
C TYR A 115 -3.76 -20.91 -12.37
N LEU A 116 -4.45 -20.52 -11.30
CA LEU A 116 -5.11 -21.41 -10.34
C LEU A 116 -6.52 -20.84 -10.15
N ASP A 117 -7.55 -21.64 -10.46
CA ASP A 117 -8.92 -21.22 -10.20
C ASP A 117 -9.24 -21.22 -8.70
N LEU A 118 -10.40 -20.65 -8.36
CA LEU A 118 -10.78 -20.48 -6.96
C LEU A 118 -10.97 -21.82 -6.24
N ASP A 119 -11.58 -22.82 -6.88
CA ASP A 119 -11.85 -24.11 -6.26
C ASP A 119 -10.54 -24.86 -5.95
N ASP A 120 -9.61 -24.85 -6.90
CA ASP A 120 -8.26 -25.39 -6.73
C ASP A 120 -7.47 -24.67 -5.64
N TRP A 121 -7.57 -23.34 -5.57
CA TRP A 121 -6.89 -22.56 -4.52
C TRP A 121 -7.47 -22.88 -3.15
N VAL A 122 -8.79 -22.92 -3.01
CA VAL A 122 -9.46 -23.30 -1.75
C VAL A 122 -9.05 -24.70 -1.32
N ALA A 123 -9.04 -25.67 -2.24
CA ALA A 123 -8.57 -27.02 -1.96
C ALA A 123 -7.10 -27.06 -1.51
N ALA A 124 -6.23 -26.25 -2.13
CA ALA A 124 -4.82 -26.14 -1.74
C ALA A 124 -4.65 -25.57 -0.33
N VAL A 125 -5.47 -24.59 0.06
CA VAL A 125 -5.48 -24.03 1.42
C VAL A 125 -5.91 -25.08 2.45
N TYR A 126 -7.01 -25.82 2.21
CA TYR A 126 -7.44 -26.91 3.10
C TYR A 126 -6.35 -27.97 3.25
N ALA A 127 -5.76 -28.42 2.14
CA ALA A 127 -4.69 -29.42 2.17
C ALA A 127 -3.43 -28.91 2.90
N HIS A 128 -3.11 -27.61 2.79
CA HIS A 128 -2.04 -27.01 3.58
C HIS A 128 -2.39 -26.99 5.08
N GLY A 129 -3.60 -26.56 5.44
CA GLY A 129 -4.07 -26.52 6.83
C GLY A 129 -4.02 -27.88 7.52
N GLU A 130 -4.46 -28.94 6.84
CA GLU A 130 -4.36 -30.32 7.34
C GLU A 130 -2.91 -30.75 7.61
N ARG A 131 -1.99 -30.50 6.67
CA ARG A 131 -0.57 -30.85 6.82
C ARG A 131 0.12 -30.06 7.93
N SER A 132 -0.25 -28.80 8.08
CA SER A 132 0.30 -27.87 9.06
C SER A 132 -0.36 -27.98 10.44
N GLY A 133 -1.38 -28.84 10.59
CA GLY A 133 -2.09 -29.04 11.86
C GLY A 133 -2.86 -27.80 12.33
N TRP A 134 -3.36 -27.00 11.39
CA TRP A 134 -4.16 -25.81 11.71
C TRP A 134 -5.52 -26.22 12.30
N THR A 135 -6.07 -25.34 13.13
CA THR A 135 -7.48 -25.45 13.52
C THR A 135 -8.38 -25.19 12.32
N GLU A 136 -9.62 -25.66 12.41
CA GLU A 136 -10.67 -25.37 11.42
C GLU A 136 -10.85 -23.85 11.26
N GLU A 137 -10.91 -23.11 12.37
CA GLU A 137 -11.02 -21.64 12.37
C GLU A 137 -9.88 -20.94 11.61
N ASN A 138 -8.63 -21.37 11.81
CA ASN A 138 -7.49 -20.78 11.10
C ASN A 138 -7.55 -21.10 9.60
N THR A 139 -7.94 -22.31 9.25
CA THR A 139 -8.05 -22.74 7.85
C THR A 139 -9.15 -21.95 7.14
N ASP A 140 -10.32 -21.83 7.75
CA ASP A 140 -11.45 -21.06 7.22
C ASP A 140 -11.11 -19.57 7.06
N LEU A 141 -10.32 -19.00 7.99
CA LEU A 141 -9.83 -17.64 7.86
C LEU A 141 -8.94 -17.45 6.62
N VAL A 142 -8.01 -18.37 6.38
CA VAL A 142 -7.14 -18.32 5.18
C VAL A 142 -7.95 -18.53 3.90
N VAL A 143 -8.89 -19.48 3.90
CA VAL A 143 -9.82 -19.72 2.77
C VAL A 143 -10.62 -18.45 2.45
N ARG A 144 -11.18 -17.80 3.46
CA ARG A 144 -11.93 -16.55 3.29
C ARG A 144 -11.07 -15.45 2.64
N LEU A 145 -9.81 -15.34 3.04
CA LEU A 145 -8.89 -14.35 2.47
C LEU A 145 -8.38 -14.75 1.08
N ALA A 146 -8.27 -16.05 0.76
CA ALA A 146 -8.02 -16.53 -0.60
C ALA A 146 -9.16 -16.12 -1.54
N VAL A 147 -10.41 -16.41 -1.16
CA VAL A 147 -11.62 -16.02 -1.90
C VAL A 147 -11.67 -14.51 -2.12
N LYS A 148 -11.40 -13.74 -1.06
CA LYS A 148 -11.39 -12.27 -1.15
C LYS A 148 -10.29 -11.76 -2.07
N SER A 149 -9.10 -12.33 -2.01
CA SER A 149 -7.97 -11.96 -2.87
C SER A 149 -8.27 -12.27 -4.33
N TYR A 150 -8.87 -13.42 -4.62
CA TYR A 150 -9.31 -13.81 -5.95
C TYR A 150 -10.26 -12.76 -6.58
N TYR A 151 -11.35 -12.40 -5.88
CA TYR A 151 -12.29 -11.41 -6.40
C TYR A 151 -11.71 -9.99 -6.49
N VAL A 152 -10.78 -9.64 -5.60
CA VAL A 152 -10.07 -8.36 -5.68
C VAL A 152 -9.17 -8.30 -6.91
N GLU A 153 -8.47 -9.38 -7.26
CA GLU A 153 -7.68 -9.46 -8.48
C GLU A 153 -8.55 -9.39 -9.74
N GLU A 154 -9.68 -10.11 -9.78
CA GLU A 154 -10.63 -10.02 -10.89
C GLU A 154 -11.11 -8.58 -11.06
N GLN A 155 -11.45 -7.90 -9.97
CA GLN A 155 -11.86 -6.50 -10.05
C GLN A 155 -10.72 -5.60 -10.52
N LEU A 156 -9.49 -5.77 -10.02
CA LEU A 156 -8.32 -5.01 -10.48
C LEU A 156 -8.05 -5.23 -11.98
N ALA A 157 -8.22 -6.45 -12.49
CA ALA A 157 -8.08 -6.75 -13.90
C ALA A 157 -9.18 -6.08 -14.73
N ASN A 158 -10.44 -6.17 -14.30
CA ASN A 158 -11.58 -5.50 -14.95
C ASN A 158 -11.42 -3.97 -14.98
N ASP A 159 -10.81 -3.41 -13.94
CA ASP A 159 -10.52 -1.98 -13.81
C ASP A 159 -9.27 -1.53 -14.58
N GLY A 160 -8.53 -2.46 -15.20
CA GLY A 160 -7.27 -2.19 -15.89
C GLY A 160 -6.12 -1.78 -14.97
N LEU A 161 -6.22 -2.08 -13.68
CA LEU A 161 -5.21 -1.76 -12.65
C LEU A 161 -4.19 -2.86 -12.44
N LEU A 162 -4.58 -4.13 -12.65
CA LEU A 162 -3.64 -5.25 -12.66
C LEU A 162 -3.09 -5.43 -14.08
N PRO A 163 -1.76 -5.37 -14.31
CA PRO A 163 -1.21 -5.57 -15.64
C PRO A 163 -1.55 -6.95 -16.22
N PRO A 164 -1.77 -7.07 -17.54
CA PRO A 164 -2.11 -8.35 -18.16
C PRO A 164 -1.08 -9.44 -17.88
N GLY A 165 -1.55 -10.60 -17.41
CA GLY A 165 -0.69 -11.73 -17.08
C GLY A 165 0.05 -11.62 -15.75
N GLU A 166 -0.14 -10.52 -15.00
CA GLU A 166 0.33 -10.41 -13.62
C GLU A 166 -0.73 -10.89 -12.63
N ARG A 167 -0.27 -11.16 -11.40
CA ARG A 167 -1.09 -11.51 -10.25
C ARG A 167 -0.52 -10.87 -8.99
N LEU A 168 -1.34 -10.79 -7.96
CA LEU A 168 -0.93 -10.38 -6.63
C LEU A 168 -0.01 -11.43 -6.00
N VAL A 169 1.24 -11.07 -5.73
CA VAL A 169 2.19 -11.97 -5.05
C VAL A 169 2.29 -11.65 -3.56
N THR A 170 2.12 -10.38 -3.20
CA THR A 170 2.18 -9.92 -1.81
C THR A 170 1.44 -8.58 -1.69
N MET A 171 0.89 -8.32 -0.51
CA MET A 171 0.24 -7.07 -0.10
C MET A 171 1.21 -6.09 0.58
N PHE A 172 2.50 -6.40 0.62
CA PHE A 172 3.52 -5.63 1.34
C PHE A 172 3.64 -4.16 0.88
N ALA A 173 3.11 -3.82 -0.30
CA ALA A 173 3.01 -2.45 -0.79
C ALA A 173 2.31 -1.53 0.21
N HIS A 174 1.32 -2.01 0.97
CA HIS A 174 0.63 -1.21 1.98
C HIS A 174 1.56 -0.70 3.09
N ASP A 175 2.44 -1.56 3.59
CA ASP A 175 3.41 -1.17 4.61
C ASP A 175 4.46 -0.24 4.03
N LEU A 176 4.93 -0.47 2.80
CA LEU A 176 5.88 0.40 2.11
C LEU A 176 5.32 1.81 1.87
N VAL A 177 4.07 1.92 1.40
CA VAL A 177 3.36 3.20 1.25
C VAL A 177 3.26 3.92 2.59
N SER A 178 2.81 3.20 3.62
CA SER A 178 2.62 3.77 4.97
C SER A 178 3.93 4.24 5.59
N ALA A 179 4.98 3.43 5.49
CA ALA A 179 6.30 3.76 6.00
C ALA A 179 6.94 4.94 5.26
N ALA A 180 6.83 4.99 3.92
CA ALA A 180 7.32 6.13 3.13
C ALA A 180 6.64 7.44 3.54
N TYR A 181 5.33 7.41 3.80
CA TYR A 181 4.61 8.56 4.36
C TYR A 181 5.10 8.92 5.77
N LEU A 182 5.22 7.93 6.66
CA LEU A 182 5.62 8.16 8.04
C LEU A 182 7.04 8.71 8.17
N VAL A 183 7.96 8.41 7.25
CA VAL A 183 9.30 9.02 7.23
C VAL A 183 9.21 10.55 7.14
N HIS A 184 8.38 11.08 6.23
CA HIS A 184 8.17 12.52 6.13
C HIS A 184 7.37 13.08 7.30
N ALA A 185 6.37 12.35 7.79
CA ALA A 185 5.62 12.75 8.98
C ALA A 185 6.54 12.87 10.21
N GLY A 186 7.46 11.92 10.42
CA GLY A 186 8.43 11.97 11.50
C GLY A 186 9.35 13.19 11.43
N ALA A 187 9.84 13.51 10.23
CA ALA A 187 10.63 14.72 10.00
C ALA A 187 9.81 15.99 10.31
N ARG A 188 8.56 16.07 9.84
CA ARG A 188 7.66 17.20 10.16
C ARG A 188 7.42 17.36 11.66
N MET A 189 7.23 16.24 12.34
CA MET A 189 6.97 16.16 13.77
C MET A 189 8.19 16.49 14.63
N GLY A 190 9.38 16.60 14.05
CA GLY A 190 10.64 16.73 14.77
C GLY A 190 11.05 15.44 15.50
N PHE A 191 10.50 14.29 15.10
CA PHE A 191 10.81 12.97 15.68
C PHE A 191 12.10 12.36 15.11
N ALA A 192 12.55 12.81 13.94
CA ALA A 192 13.77 12.36 13.32
C ALA A 192 14.62 13.51 12.80
N ASP A 193 15.93 13.33 12.91
CA ASP A 193 16.91 14.18 12.25
C ASP A 193 17.13 13.75 10.78
N PRO A 194 17.79 14.58 9.96
CA PRO A 194 18.02 14.27 8.55
C PRO A 194 18.80 12.97 8.28
N ASN A 195 19.67 12.55 9.19
CA ASN A 195 20.42 11.30 9.05
C ASN A 195 19.52 10.09 9.31
N THR A 196 18.67 10.12 10.34
CA THR A 196 17.67 9.07 10.57
C THR A 196 16.71 8.94 9.38
N VAL A 197 16.22 10.06 8.85
CA VAL A 197 15.37 10.09 7.64
C VAL A 197 16.07 9.40 6.47
N SER A 198 17.33 9.75 6.21
CA SER A 198 18.12 9.18 5.11
C SER A 198 18.32 7.67 5.28
N GLN A 199 18.58 7.19 6.50
CA GLN A 199 18.71 5.76 6.79
C GLN A 199 17.41 4.99 6.53
N MET A 200 16.27 5.53 6.95
CA MET A 200 14.96 4.91 6.72
C MET A 200 14.59 4.87 5.24
N ILE A 201 14.87 5.93 4.48
CA ILE A 201 14.67 5.96 3.03
C ILE A 201 15.51 4.87 2.35
N ASN A 202 16.77 4.70 2.75
CA ASN A 202 17.63 3.66 2.19
C ASN A 202 17.10 2.25 2.50
N ALA A 203 16.65 2.00 3.73
CA ALA A 203 16.05 0.73 4.12
C ALA A 203 14.74 0.45 3.35
N LEU A 204 13.88 1.46 3.17
CA LEU A 204 12.68 1.38 2.35
C LEU A 204 13.00 1.01 0.89
N GLY A 205 13.95 1.72 0.29
CA GLY A 205 14.36 1.47 -1.09
C GLY A 205 14.91 0.06 -1.28
N HIS A 206 15.73 -0.41 -0.34
CA HIS A 206 16.26 -1.77 -0.35
C HIS A 206 15.11 -2.80 -0.33
N ASN A 207 14.18 -2.69 0.62
CA ASN A 207 13.09 -3.64 0.78
C ASN A 207 12.11 -3.61 -0.40
N ALA A 208 11.78 -2.43 -0.93
CA ALA A 208 10.93 -2.30 -2.12
C ALA A 208 11.57 -2.93 -3.36
N SER A 209 12.86 -2.67 -3.59
CA SER A 209 13.58 -3.20 -4.77
C SER A 209 13.76 -4.72 -4.75
N GLY A 210 13.79 -5.32 -3.56
CA GLY A 210 13.91 -6.76 -3.34
C GLY A 210 12.64 -7.55 -3.71
N ILE A 211 11.49 -6.89 -3.88
CA ILE A 211 10.25 -7.55 -4.29
C ILE A 211 10.21 -7.67 -5.81
N THR A 212 10.31 -8.89 -6.32
CA THR A 212 10.42 -9.20 -7.75
C THR A 212 9.14 -8.96 -8.54
N SER A 213 7.99 -8.95 -7.87
CA SER A 213 6.68 -8.61 -8.45
C SER A 213 6.48 -7.10 -8.61
N TYR A 214 7.20 -6.27 -7.85
CA TYR A 214 7.18 -4.81 -8.04
C TYR A 214 8.17 -4.40 -9.12
N ARG A 215 7.76 -4.59 -10.38
CA ARG A 215 8.53 -4.19 -11.56
C ARG A 215 8.17 -2.80 -12.04
N THR A 216 6.93 -2.39 -11.84
CA THR A 216 6.38 -1.12 -12.30
C THR A 216 5.54 -0.48 -11.19
N TRP A 217 5.25 0.81 -11.33
CA TRP A 217 4.27 1.48 -10.48
C TRP A 217 2.87 0.88 -10.59
N ALA A 218 2.51 0.29 -11.74
CA ALA A 218 1.23 -0.38 -11.91
C ALA A 218 1.14 -1.63 -11.02
N SER A 219 2.17 -2.50 -11.04
CA SER A 219 2.22 -3.69 -10.18
C SER A 219 2.22 -3.33 -8.69
N PHE A 220 2.97 -2.29 -8.31
CA PHE A 220 3.00 -1.79 -6.92
C PHE A 220 1.64 -1.19 -6.50
N GLY A 221 1.04 -0.38 -7.37
CA GLY A 221 -0.27 0.24 -7.14
C GLY A 221 -1.38 -0.80 -7.00
N ALA A 222 -1.39 -1.82 -7.86
CA ALA A 222 -2.33 -2.94 -7.76
C ALA A 222 -2.22 -3.65 -6.41
N ALA A 223 -1.00 -3.93 -5.95
CA ALA A 223 -0.76 -4.54 -4.64
C ALA A 223 -1.21 -3.65 -3.47
N TYR A 224 -1.03 -2.33 -3.58
CA TYR A 224 -1.53 -1.38 -2.58
C TYR A 224 -3.06 -1.39 -2.49
N VAL A 225 -3.76 -1.30 -3.63
CA VAL A 225 -5.23 -1.37 -3.68
C VAL A 225 -5.73 -2.70 -3.14
N ALA A 226 -5.09 -3.80 -3.54
CA ALA A 226 -5.46 -5.12 -3.08
C ALA A 226 -5.33 -5.26 -1.56
N ALA A 227 -4.21 -4.80 -0.99
CA ALA A 227 -3.98 -4.79 0.44
C ALA A 227 -5.04 -3.97 1.19
N SER A 228 -5.37 -2.76 0.70
CA SER A 228 -6.41 -1.92 1.29
C SER A 228 -7.76 -2.63 1.33
N SER A 229 -8.17 -3.22 0.20
CA SER A 229 -9.43 -3.95 0.09
C SER A 229 -9.43 -5.22 0.95
N VAL A 230 -8.42 -6.09 0.82
CA VAL A 230 -8.41 -7.41 1.47
C VAL A 230 -8.27 -7.29 2.99
N LEU A 231 -7.47 -6.36 3.49
CA LEU A 231 -7.16 -6.30 4.92
C LEU A 231 -8.10 -5.39 5.71
N PHE A 232 -8.68 -4.37 5.07
CA PHE A 232 -9.50 -3.37 5.77
C PHE A 232 -10.93 -3.26 5.23
N GLY A 233 -11.18 -3.69 4.00
CA GLY A 233 -12.53 -3.73 3.41
C GLY A 233 -13.34 -4.98 3.70
N GLY A 234 -14.51 -5.06 3.09
CA GLY A 234 -15.38 -6.24 3.02
C GLY A 234 -15.47 -6.82 1.61
N TYR A 235 -15.59 -5.97 0.58
CA TYR A 235 -15.83 -6.39 -0.82
C TYR A 235 -15.17 -5.40 -1.81
N PRO A 236 -14.70 -5.81 -3.00
CA PRO A 236 -14.02 -4.94 -3.97
C PRO A 236 -14.91 -3.87 -4.65
N THR A 237 -15.93 -3.38 -3.95
CA THR A 237 -16.79 -2.25 -4.36
C THR A 237 -16.98 -1.25 -3.22
N ASP A 238 -16.39 -1.48 -2.06
CA ASP A 238 -16.47 -0.55 -0.93
C ASP A 238 -15.40 0.55 -1.01
N SER A 239 -15.41 1.47 -0.05
CA SER A 239 -14.46 2.58 0.00
C SER A 239 -13.00 2.14 0.15
N HIS A 240 -12.73 0.97 0.76
CA HIS A 240 -11.38 0.42 0.91
C HIS A 240 -10.83 -0.14 -0.40
N TYR A 241 -11.67 -0.37 -1.41
CA TYR A 241 -11.24 -0.62 -2.79
C TYR A 241 -11.29 0.66 -3.64
N VAL A 242 -12.44 1.36 -3.64
CA VAL A 242 -12.72 2.44 -4.58
C VAL A 242 -11.79 3.64 -4.38
N GLU A 243 -11.53 4.06 -3.12
CA GLU A 243 -10.66 5.22 -2.89
C GLU A 243 -9.20 4.95 -3.29
N PRO A 244 -8.55 3.84 -2.87
CA PRO A 244 -7.21 3.51 -3.33
C PRO A 244 -7.14 3.31 -4.84
N ALA A 245 -8.14 2.63 -5.44
CA ALA A 245 -8.18 2.40 -6.89
C ALA A 245 -8.24 3.72 -7.66
N HIS A 246 -9.12 4.65 -7.25
CA HIS A 246 -9.21 5.97 -7.86
C HIS A 246 -7.88 6.75 -7.75
N THR A 247 -7.25 6.72 -6.57
CA THR A 247 -5.95 7.37 -6.32
C THR A 247 -4.85 6.78 -7.20
N VAL A 248 -4.75 5.46 -7.28
CA VAL A 248 -3.76 4.77 -8.11
C VAL A 248 -3.98 5.05 -9.59
N LYS A 249 -5.23 5.03 -10.08
CA LYS A 249 -5.55 5.42 -11.47
C LYS A 249 -5.08 6.85 -11.77
N ALA A 250 -5.36 7.80 -10.87
CA ALA A 250 -4.92 9.18 -11.02
C ALA A 250 -3.39 9.31 -11.05
N LEU A 251 -2.68 8.60 -10.16
CA LEU A 251 -1.21 8.60 -10.13
C LEU A 251 -0.59 7.99 -11.38
N LEU A 252 -1.17 6.94 -11.96
CA LEU A 252 -0.67 6.31 -13.18
C LEU A 252 -0.97 7.13 -14.44
N ALA A 253 -2.11 7.83 -14.47
CA ALA A 253 -2.56 8.57 -15.65
C ALA A 253 -2.05 10.02 -15.72
N ASN A 254 -1.79 10.66 -14.57
CA ASN A 254 -1.43 12.08 -14.54
C ASN A 254 0.03 12.30 -15.01
N PRO A 255 0.28 13.07 -16.08
CA PRO A 255 1.63 13.34 -16.59
C PRO A 255 2.55 14.07 -15.61
N MET A 256 2.01 14.72 -14.58
CA MET A 256 2.78 15.40 -13.52
C MET A 256 3.03 14.50 -12.31
N SER A 257 2.53 13.26 -12.32
CA SER A 257 2.72 12.30 -11.24
C SER A 257 4.16 11.82 -11.13
N PRO A 258 4.69 11.59 -9.92
CA PRO A 258 5.96 10.89 -9.78
C PRO A 258 5.93 9.50 -10.40
N TRP A 259 4.77 8.82 -10.43
CA TRP A 259 4.65 7.47 -11.00
C TRP A 259 4.73 7.45 -12.53
N ALA A 260 4.50 8.60 -13.18
CA ALA A 260 4.68 8.76 -14.62
C ALA A 260 6.11 9.19 -15.02
N ASN A 261 6.86 9.80 -14.09
CA ASN A 261 8.12 10.48 -14.41
C ASN A 261 9.36 9.88 -13.73
N ILE A 262 9.19 8.95 -12.79
CA ILE A 262 10.27 8.37 -12.00
C ILE A 262 10.15 6.85 -12.09
N PRO A 263 11.23 6.09 -12.31
CA PRO A 263 11.15 4.63 -12.26
C PRO A 263 10.90 4.14 -10.83
N PHE A 264 10.28 2.96 -10.72
CA PHE A 264 10.10 2.27 -9.44
C PHE A 264 11.47 2.00 -8.77
N PRO A 265 11.59 2.04 -7.43
CA PRO A 265 12.86 1.78 -6.73
C PRO A 265 13.62 0.54 -7.25
N GLY A 266 14.89 0.73 -7.58
CA GLY A 266 15.78 -0.34 -8.09
C GLY A 266 15.49 -0.77 -9.53
N ARG A 267 14.75 0.04 -10.30
CA ARG A 267 14.51 -0.13 -11.74
C ARG A 267 15.09 1.05 -12.51
N ASN A 268 15.50 0.81 -13.77
CA ASN A 268 16.04 1.81 -14.69
C ASN A 268 15.00 2.18 -15.74
#